data_AF-A0A349Q8V5-F1
#
_entry.id   AF-A0A349Q8V5-F1
#
_cell.length_a   1.000
_cell.length_b   1.000
_cell.length_c   1.000
_cell.angle_alpha   90.00
_cell.angle_beta   90.00
_cell.angle_gamma   90.00
#
_symmetry.space_group_name_H-M   'P 1'
#
loop_
_entity.id
_entity.type
_entity.pdbx_description
1 polymer ?
#
loop_
_entity_poly.entity_id
_entity_poly.type
_entity_poly.pdbx_seq_one_letter_code
_entity_poly.pdbx_strand_id
1 'polypeptide(L)'
;MKRIATKKNGFWKRVGINIPFVLMIAAMVALFSGCLLMWFYAIASIFAFKSSMIFLILAGAGTLCLGLGLALIPAYRKYYEFYDKKMGWEYPDKPKKEEKTTVNDGKKSFKDYLTLPNISLAIIALGAVFTIISAALGCINRETWVNDTASFMKESGYMTEPTHVINLKDPIQGQNAGDKNVTAINIDFKDKQAVIVYVGTESPDKLGFVTYDYYIKYENQVVKTRTKDGVITLSESPAPKRDDTTLKKLFFFMFKDFDVEKQVIIYLPEDTREGTNAIEIIGENVIYAKPTASTGEQE
;
A
#
# COMPACT_ATOMS: atom_id res chain seq x y z
N MET A 1 -6.35 -52.66 -10.36
CA MET A 1 -5.38 -53.25 -9.41
C MET A 1 -6.12 -54.18 -8.45
N LYS A 2 -5.99 -55.50 -8.58
CA LYS A 2 -6.60 -56.46 -7.64
C LYS A 2 -5.67 -56.65 -6.44
N ARG A 3 -6.17 -56.32 -5.24
CA ARG A 3 -5.48 -56.49 -3.95
C ARG A 3 -5.66 -57.93 -3.47
N ILE A 4 -4.59 -58.68 -3.25
CA ILE A 4 -4.65 -60.01 -2.64
C ILE A 4 -4.20 -59.86 -1.19
N ALA A 5 -5.16 -59.91 -0.25
CA ALA A 5 -4.88 -59.80 1.17
C ALA A 5 -4.41 -61.16 1.71
N THR A 6 -3.13 -61.31 2.07
CA THR A 6 -2.70 -62.41 2.92
C THR A 6 -3.36 -62.28 4.29
N LYS A 7 -4.31 -63.17 4.62
CA LYS A 7 -5.05 -63.22 5.90
C LYS A 7 -4.11 -63.45 7.09
N LYS A 8 -3.40 -62.43 7.58
CA LYS A 8 -2.51 -62.56 8.76
C LYS A 8 -2.78 -61.62 9.94
N ASN A 9 -3.73 -60.69 9.85
CA ASN A 9 -4.02 -59.75 10.95
C ASN A 9 -5.50 -59.79 11.40
N GLY A 10 -5.74 -59.88 12.72
CA GLY A 10 -7.07 -59.82 13.35
C GLY A 10 -7.80 -58.49 13.12
N PHE A 11 -9.13 -58.47 13.25
CA PHE A 11 -9.99 -57.32 12.96
C PHE A 11 -9.53 -56.03 13.67
N TRP A 12 -9.36 -56.08 14.99
CA TRP A 12 -8.92 -54.94 15.81
C TRP A 12 -7.55 -54.37 15.42
N LYS A 13 -6.64 -55.24 14.97
CA LYS A 13 -5.31 -54.84 14.49
C LYS A 13 -5.38 -54.12 13.13
N ARG A 14 -6.34 -54.48 12.27
CA ARG A 14 -6.60 -53.75 11.01
C ARG A 14 -7.25 -52.40 11.27
N VAL A 15 -8.20 -52.33 12.20
CA VAL A 15 -8.85 -51.06 12.60
C VAL A 15 -7.82 -50.08 13.17
N GLY A 16 -6.98 -50.52 14.12
CA GLY A 16 -5.96 -49.66 14.73
C GLY A 16 -4.90 -49.11 13.75
N ILE A 17 -4.60 -49.84 12.66
CA ILE A 17 -3.66 -49.40 11.63
C ILE A 17 -4.35 -48.50 10.58
N ASN A 18 -5.65 -48.69 10.32
CA ASN A 18 -6.40 -47.90 9.35
C ASN A 18 -6.77 -46.50 9.86
N ILE A 19 -7.04 -46.34 11.17
CA ILE A 19 -7.48 -45.05 11.72
C ILE A 19 -6.46 -43.93 11.47
N PRO A 20 -5.16 -44.06 11.84
CA PRO A 20 -4.19 -42.99 11.60
C PRO A 20 -3.95 -42.74 10.10
N PHE A 21 -4.09 -43.78 9.27
CA PHE A 21 -3.98 -43.66 7.82
C PHE A 21 -5.08 -42.77 7.22
N VAL A 22 -6.33 -43.02 7.59
CA VAL A 22 -7.49 -42.23 7.12
C VAL A 22 -7.42 -40.80 7.66
N LEU A 23 -7.03 -40.62 8.93
CA LEU A 23 -6.87 -39.30 9.53
C LEU A 23 -5.79 -38.46 8.82
N MET A 24 -4.68 -39.07 8.43
CA MET A 24 -3.62 -38.38 7.68
C MET A 24 -4.09 -37.96 6.28
N ILE A 25 -4.86 -38.81 5.57
CA ILE A 25 -5.47 -38.44 4.28
C ILE A 25 -6.47 -37.30 4.48
N ALA A 26 -7.35 -37.39 5.48
CA ALA A 26 -8.32 -36.34 5.78
C ALA A 26 -7.64 -35.00 6.10
N ALA A 27 -6.55 -35.02 6.88
CA ALA A 27 -5.75 -33.84 7.17
C ALA A 27 -5.12 -33.23 5.92
N MET A 28 -4.55 -34.06 5.02
CA MET A 28 -4.00 -33.57 3.75
C MET A 28 -5.08 -32.93 2.87
N VAL A 29 -6.24 -33.58 2.74
CA VAL A 29 -7.38 -33.03 1.97
C VAL A 29 -7.82 -31.70 2.55
N ALA A 30 -7.99 -31.60 3.88
CA ALA A 30 -8.40 -30.37 4.56
C ALA A 30 -7.38 -29.23 4.38
N LEU A 31 -6.08 -29.54 4.39
CA LEU A 31 -5.02 -28.53 4.20
C LEU A 31 -4.96 -28.02 2.75
N PHE A 32 -5.08 -28.90 1.76
CA PHE A 32 -5.08 -28.48 0.35
C PHE A 32 -6.38 -27.77 -0.04
N SER A 33 -7.55 -28.26 0.40
CA SER A 33 -8.83 -27.61 0.14
C SER A 33 -8.96 -26.29 0.90
N GLY A 34 -8.52 -26.26 2.16
CA GLY A 34 -8.47 -25.06 2.99
C GLY A 34 -7.54 -23.99 2.43
N CYS A 35 -6.36 -24.37 1.90
CA CYS A 35 -5.48 -23.45 1.20
C CYS A 35 -6.18 -22.76 0.03
N LEU A 36 -6.81 -23.54 -0.85
CA LEU A 36 -7.45 -23.04 -2.06
C LEU A 36 -8.61 -22.11 -1.71
N LEU A 37 -9.42 -22.48 -0.72
CA LEU A 37 -10.50 -21.65 -0.20
C LEU A 37 -9.99 -20.33 0.35
N MET A 38 -8.95 -20.36 1.20
CA MET A 38 -8.36 -19.16 1.79
C MET A 38 -7.78 -18.21 0.74
N TRP A 39 -7.17 -18.73 -0.33
CA TRP A 39 -6.67 -17.91 -1.43
C TRP A 39 -7.80 -17.24 -2.22
N PHE A 40 -8.91 -17.93 -2.48
CA PHE A 40 -10.07 -17.32 -3.11
C PHE A 40 -10.67 -16.21 -2.26
N TYR A 41 -10.82 -16.44 -0.94
CA TYR A 41 -11.29 -15.40 -0.04
C TYR A 41 -10.31 -14.23 0.08
N ALA A 42 -8.99 -14.49 0.04
CA ALA A 42 -7.99 -13.44 0.01
C ALA A 42 -8.20 -12.54 -1.22
N ILE A 43 -8.29 -13.12 -2.42
CA ILE A 43 -8.51 -12.36 -3.65
C ILE A 43 -9.83 -11.59 -3.60
N ALA A 44 -10.92 -12.24 -3.17
CA ALA A 44 -12.22 -11.60 -3.01
C ALA A 44 -12.17 -10.42 -2.01
N SER A 45 -11.38 -10.53 -0.94
CA SER A 45 -11.24 -9.48 0.07
C SER A 45 -10.60 -8.20 -0.46
N ILE A 46 -9.69 -8.31 -1.45
CA ILE A 46 -9.11 -7.13 -2.12
C ILE A 46 -10.21 -6.34 -2.82
N PHE A 47 -11.11 -7.01 -3.52
CA PHE A 47 -12.20 -6.37 -4.26
C PHE A 47 -13.31 -5.85 -3.36
N ALA A 48 -13.69 -6.62 -2.33
CA ALA A 48 -14.83 -6.30 -1.48
C ALA A 48 -14.51 -5.30 -0.36
N PHE A 49 -13.38 -5.46 0.32
CA PHE A 49 -13.06 -4.68 1.54
C PHE A 49 -11.96 -3.65 1.33
N LYS A 50 -11.27 -3.66 0.18
CA LYS A 50 -10.11 -2.79 -0.11
C LYS A 50 -9.08 -2.75 1.04
N SER A 51 -8.99 -3.84 1.79
CA SER A 51 -8.16 -3.95 3.00
C SER A 51 -6.99 -4.90 2.75
N SER A 52 -5.78 -4.34 2.75
CA SER A 52 -4.53 -5.11 2.63
C SER A 52 -4.31 -6.05 3.80
N MET A 53 -4.79 -5.69 5.00
CA MET A 53 -4.68 -6.51 6.20
C MET A 53 -5.47 -7.82 6.05
N ILE A 54 -6.75 -7.76 5.69
CA ILE A 54 -7.60 -8.96 5.54
C ILE A 54 -7.02 -9.89 4.47
N PHE A 55 -6.53 -9.32 3.36
CA PHE A 55 -5.83 -10.07 2.33
C PHE A 55 -4.61 -10.82 2.89
N LEU A 56 -3.74 -10.14 3.65
CA LEU A 56 -2.51 -10.73 4.19
C LEU A 56 -2.79 -11.84 5.20
N ILE A 57 -3.85 -11.73 6.02
CA ILE A 57 -4.28 -12.80 6.94
C ILE A 57 -4.68 -14.04 6.15
N LEU A 58 -5.58 -13.88 5.17
CA LEU A 58 -6.14 -14.99 4.41
C LEU A 58 -5.09 -15.63 3.48
N ALA A 59 -4.29 -14.82 2.79
CA ALA A 59 -3.18 -15.29 1.96
C ALA A 59 -2.10 -15.98 2.81
N GLY A 60 -1.76 -15.41 3.97
CA GLY A 60 -0.81 -16.00 4.92
C GLY A 60 -1.29 -17.35 5.45
N ALA A 61 -2.53 -17.43 5.94
CA ALA A 61 -3.13 -18.67 6.42
C ALA A 61 -3.23 -19.74 5.31
N GLY A 62 -3.62 -19.35 4.10
CA GLY A 62 -3.65 -20.26 2.96
C GLY A 62 -2.26 -20.79 2.59
N THR A 63 -1.25 -19.93 2.61
CA THR A 63 0.15 -20.31 2.35
C THR A 63 0.69 -21.27 3.42
N LEU A 64 0.35 -21.05 4.70
CA LEU A 64 0.67 -22.00 5.78
C LEU A 64 0.01 -23.36 5.56
N CYS A 65 -1.28 -23.39 5.19
CA CYS A 65 -1.98 -24.63 4.86
C CYS A 65 -1.32 -25.39 3.72
N LEU A 66 -0.89 -24.69 2.65
CA LEU A 66 -0.15 -25.29 1.54
C LEU A 66 1.17 -25.90 2.02
N GLY A 67 1.95 -25.15 2.80
CA GLY A 67 3.23 -25.58 3.32
C GLY A 67 3.11 -26.83 4.19
N LEU A 68 2.14 -26.86 5.10
CA LEU A 68 1.84 -28.03 5.95
C LEU A 68 1.34 -29.22 5.13
N GLY A 69 0.49 -28.99 4.12
CA GLY A 69 0.03 -30.05 3.21
C GLY A 69 1.19 -30.70 2.45
N LEU A 70 2.15 -29.91 1.97
CA LEU A 70 3.37 -30.40 1.32
C LEU A 70 4.30 -31.14 2.29
N ALA A 71 4.38 -30.72 3.56
CA ALA A 71 5.15 -31.40 4.61
C ALA A 71 4.60 -32.81 4.92
N LEU A 72 3.29 -33.00 4.77
CA LEU A 72 2.63 -34.27 5.05
C LEU A 72 2.85 -35.31 3.94
N ILE A 73 3.14 -34.93 2.70
CA ILE A 73 3.39 -35.86 1.59
C ILE A 73 4.55 -36.85 1.89
N PRO A 74 5.75 -36.43 2.35
CA PRO A 74 6.83 -37.35 2.66
C PRO A 74 6.52 -38.22 3.89
N ALA A 75 5.80 -37.67 4.88
CA ALA A 75 5.33 -38.44 6.04
C ALA A 75 4.32 -39.51 5.62
N TYR A 76 3.38 -39.16 4.74
CA TYR A 76 2.42 -40.06 4.14
C TYR A 76 3.11 -41.19 3.38
N ARG A 77 4.12 -40.87 2.55
CA ARG A 77 4.86 -41.88 1.80
C ARG A 77 5.56 -42.91 2.72
N LYS A 78 6.22 -42.44 3.78
CA LYS A 78 6.85 -43.31 4.79
C LYS A 78 5.82 -44.17 5.53
N TYR A 79 4.71 -43.58 5.92
CA TYR A 79 3.66 -44.29 6.64
C TYR A 79 2.92 -45.29 5.74
N TYR A 80 2.72 -44.97 4.45
CA TYR A 80 2.16 -45.87 3.45
C TYR A 80 3.06 -47.09 3.21
N GLU A 81 4.39 -46.89 3.12
CA GLU A 81 5.35 -48.00 3.03
C GLU A 81 5.32 -48.90 4.29
N PHE A 82 5.19 -48.31 5.48
CA PHE A 82 4.98 -49.05 6.73
C PHE A 82 3.64 -49.81 6.75
N TYR A 83 2.57 -49.16 6.29
CA TYR A 83 1.21 -49.72 6.19
C TYR A 83 1.19 -50.94 5.27
N ASP A 84 1.72 -50.81 4.06
CA ASP A 84 1.85 -51.89 3.06
C ASP A 84 2.62 -53.08 3.65
N LYS A 85 3.75 -52.81 4.32
CA LYS A 85 4.59 -53.83 4.96
C LYS A 85 3.86 -54.54 6.11
N LYS A 86 3.13 -53.81 6.96
CA LYS A 86 2.38 -54.38 8.10
C LYS A 86 1.14 -55.15 7.67
N MET A 87 0.52 -54.76 6.56
CA MET A 87 -0.66 -55.41 6.02
C MET A 87 -0.31 -56.64 5.16
N GLY A 88 0.96 -56.81 4.77
CA GLY A 88 1.47 -57.97 4.03
C GLY A 88 1.12 -57.92 2.54
N TRP A 89 1.06 -56.72 1.96
CA TRP A 89 0.59 -56.55 0.58
C TRP A 89 1.77 -56.71 -0.37
N GLU A 90 1.75 -57.80 -1.14
CA GLU A 90 2.68 -57.99 -2.24
C GLU A 90 2.07 -57.41 -3.52
N TYR A 91 2.79 -56.49 -4.14
CA TYR A 91 2.42 -55.90 -5.42
C TYR A 91 3.20 -56.63 -6.51
N PRO A 92 2.58 -57.53 -7.29
CA PRO A 92 3.30 -58.36 -8.28
C PRO A 92 4.00 -57.54 -9.37
N ASP A 93 3.56 -56.31 -9.63
CA ASP A 93 4.08 -55.43 -10.68
C ASP A 93 4.84 -54.19 -10.14
N LYS A 94 5.31 -54.20 -8.87
CA LYS A 94 6.08 -53.04 -8.38
C LYS A 94 7.40 -52.98 -9.17
N PRO A 95 7.68 -51.91 -9.96
CA PRO A 95 8.97 -51.82 -10.66
C PRO A 95 10.07 -51.91 -9.60
N LYS A 96 10.98 -52.88 -9.77
CA LYS A 96 12.16 -53.01 -8.92
C LYS A 96 12.84 -51.64 -8.93
N LYS A 97 13.09 -51.07 -7.74
CA LYS A 97 13.88 -49.83 -7.64
C LYS A 97 15.24 -50.16 -8.27
N GLU A 98 15.50 -49.64 -9.46
CA GLU A 98 16.85 -49.65 -10.01
C GLU A 98 17.73 -48.87 -9.03
N GLU A 99 18.73 -49.54 -8.46
CA GLU A 99 19.80 -48.89 -7.72
C GLU A 99 20.55 -48.00 -8.71
N LYS A 100 20.13 -46.74 -8.80
CA LYS A 100 20.96 -45.71 -9.42
C LYS A 100 22.15 -45.48 -8.50
N THR A 101 23.27 -46.15 -8.81
CA THR A 101 24.59 -45.80 -8.33
C THR A 101 25.00 -44.47 -8.96
N THR A 102 24.47 -43.37 -8.44
CA THR A 102 25.00 -42.05 -8.78
C THR A 102 26.33 -41.86 -8.08
N VAL A 103 27.42 -41.90 -8.86
CA VAL A 103 28.76 -41.49 -8.42
C VAL A 103 28.66 -40.04 -7.93
N ASN A 104 28.95 -39.85 -6.65
CA ASN A 104 28.74 -38.59 -5.94
C ASN A 104 30.00 -37.72 -6.09
N ASP A 105 30.14 -37.03 -7.22
CA ASP A 105 31.08 -35.92 -7.34
C ASP A 105 30.56 -34.80 -6.43
N GLY A 106 31.26 -34.49 -5.34
CA GLY A 106 30.80 -33.70 -4.18
C GLY A 106 30.34 -32.24 -4.40
N LYS A 107 29.91 -31.85 -5.60
CA LYS A 107 29.26 -30.58 -5.91
C LYS A 107 27.74 -30.74 -5.87
N LYS A 108 27.12 -30.34 -4.75
CA LYS A 108 25.65 -30.25 -4.67
C LYS A 108 25.14 -29.19 -5.65
N SER A 109 24.26 -29.60 -6.56
CA SER A 109 23.57 -28.70 -7.48
C SER A 109 22.39 -28.03 -6.78
N PHE A 110 21.94 -26.86 -7.26
CA PHE A 110 20.73 -26.18 -6.75
C PHE A 110 19.50 -27.10 -6.76
N LYS A 111 19.43 -28.06 -7.71
CA LYS A 111 18.38 -29.07 -7.79
C LYS A 111 18.35 -30.02 -6.59
N ASP A 112 19.48 -30.23 -5.91
CA ASP A 112 19.56 -31.09 -4.72
C ASP A 112 18.91 -30.42 -3.49
N TYR A 113 18.71 -29.10 -3.55
CA TYR A 113 18.00 -28.32 -2.53
C TYR A 113 16.49 -28.23 -2.80
N LEU A 114 16.02 -28.48 -4.02
CA LEU A 114 14.60 -28.50 -4.42
C LEU A 114 13.91 -29.82 -4.01
N THR A 115 14.09 -30.21 -2.76
CA THR A 115 13.34 -31.33 -2.19
C THR A 115 12.00 -30.85 -1.65
N LEU A 116 10.99 -31.71 -1.69
CA LEU A 116 9.64 -31.39 -1.19
C LEU A 116 9.62 -30.85 0.26
N PRO A 117 10.44 -31.38 1.20
CA PRO A 117 10.54 -30.81 2.55
C PRO A 117 11.11 -29.39 2.58
N ASN A 118 12.12 -29.08 1.75
CA ASN A 118 12.70 -27.73 1.69
C ASN A 118 11.72 -26.73 1.06
N ILE A 119 11.00 -27.15 0.01
CA ILE A 119 9.94 -26.33 -0.62
C ILE A 119 8.81 -26.06 0.39
N SER A 120 8.39 -27.09 1.13
CA SER A 120 7.39 -26.95 2.20
C SER A 120 7.85 -25.94 3.26
N LEU A 121 9.09 -26.04 3.74
CA LEU A 121 9.63 -25.13 4.76
C LEU A 121 9.70 -23.68 4.25
N ALA A 122 10.10 -23.47 3.01
CA ALA A 122 10.11 -22.14 2.39
C ALA A 122 8.69 -21.54 2.29
N ILE A 123 7.69 -22.36 1.93
CA ILE A 123 6.29 -21.93 1.84
C ILE A 123 5.74 -21.60 3.25
N ILE A 124 6.05 -22.41 4.27
CA ILE A 124 5.66 -22.11 5.66
C ILE A 124 6.29 -20.79 6.13
N ALA A 125 7.58 -20.58 5.84
CA ALA A 125 8.26 -19.33 6.19
C ALA A 125 7.61 -18.12 5.52
N LEU A 126 7.23 -18.23 4.24
CA LEU A 126 6.50 -17.18 3.53
C LEU A 126 5.14 -16.88 4.17
N GLY A 127 4.40 -17.92 4.55
CA GLY A 127 3.13 -17.77 5.27
C GLY A 127 3.31 -17.06 6.62
N ALA A 128 4.37 -17.39 7.35
CA ALA A 128 4.69 -16.73 8.62
C ALA A 128 5.02 -15.24 8.43
N VAL A 129 5.78 -14.88 7.38
CA VAL A 129 6.05 -13.47 7.05
C VAL A 129 4.76 -12.70 6.81
N PHE A 130 3.80 -13.27 6.06
CA PHE A 130 2.50 -12.62 5.86
C PHE A 130 1.74 -12.39 7.16
N THR A 131 1.78 -13.36 8.09
CA THR A 131 1.14 -13.19 9.42
C THR A 131 1.82 -12.12 10.26
N ILE A 132 3.15 -12.00 10.22
CA ILE A 132 3.90 -10.97 10.94
C ILE A 132 3.58 -9.58 10.38
N ILE A 133 3.58 -9.42 9.06
CA ILE A 133 3.23 -8.15 8.41
C ILE A 133 1.78 -7.79 8.73
N SER A 134 0.86 -8.74 8.68
CA SER A 134 -0.54 -8.48 9.04
C SER A 134 -0.71 -8.10 10.51
N ALA A 135 0.02 -8.72 11.43
CA ALA A 135 0.00 -8.35 12.84
C ALA A 135 0.54 -6.92 13.02
N ALA A 136 1.64 -6.57 12.35
CA ALA A 136 2.20 -5.22 12.36
C ALA A 136 1.20 -4.19 11.81
N LEU A 137 0.50 -4.49 10.72
CA LEU A 137 -0.56 -3.63 10.18
C LEU A 137 -1.77 -3.51 11.12
N GLY A 138 -2.16 -4.60 11.78
CA GLY A 138 -3.24 -4.60 12.78
C GLY A 138 -2.88 -3.84 14.06
N CYS A 139 -1.59 -3.70 14.37
CA CYS A 139 -1.09 -2.86 15.46
C CYS A 139 -1.08 -1.37 15.11
N ILE A 140 -1.24 -0.99 13.83
CA ILE A 140 -1.41 0.41 13.45
C ILE A 140 -2.84 0.81 13.79
N ASN A 141 -3.02 1.36 14.98
CA ASN A 141 -4.28 2.02 15.32
C ASN A 141 -4.36 3.32 14.52
N ARG A 142 -5.22 3.32 13.50
CA ARG A 142 -5.44 4.50 12.63
C ARG A 142 -5.80 5.74 13.44
N GLU A 143 -6.52 5.58 14.54
CA GLU A 143 -6.99 6.69 15.37
C GLU A 143 -5.87 7.32 16.21
N THR A 144 -4.87 6.54 16.61
CA THR A 144 -3.71 7.06 17.36
C THR A 144 -2.49 7.30 16.48
N TRP A 145 -2.46 6.79 15.25
CA TRP A 145 -1.31 6.91 14.34
C TRP A 145 -0.79 8.35 14.19
N VAL A 146 -1.68 9.32 14.02
CA VAL A 146 -1.32 10.75 13.92
C VAL A 146 -0.67 11.24 15.22
N ASN A 147 -1.15 10.78 16.37
CA ASN A 147 -0.59 11.13 17.69
C ASN A 147 0.73 10.41 17.95
N ASP A 148 0.85 9.14 17.60
CA ASP A 148 2.04 8.31 17.80
C ASP A 148 3.21 8.80 16.94
N THR A 149 2.89 9.36 15.77
CA THR A 149 3.86 9.97 14.85
C THR A 149 4.12 11.45 15.11
N ALA A 150 3.38 12.08 16.03
CA ALA A 150 3.36 13.52 16.20
C ALA A 150 4.70 14.10 16.64
N SER A 151 5.31 13.49 17.65
CA SER A 151 6.60 13.92 18.20
C SER A 151 7.69 13.85 17.14
N PHE A 152 7.67 12.80 16.32
CA PHE A 152 8.65 12.58 15.26
C PHE A 152 8.53 13.61 14.11
N MET A 153 7.30 13.96 13.73
CA MET A 153 7.03 15.01 12.73
C MET A 153 7.49 16.38 13.24
N LYS A 154 7.17 16.72 14.49
CA LYS A 154 7.54 18.00 15.12
C LYS A 154 9.06 18.15 15.26
N GLU A 155 9.76 17.11 15.71
CA GLU A 155 11.23 17.09 15.77
C GLU A 155 11.88 17.29 14.40
N SER A 156 11.19 16.89 13.34
CA SER A 156 11.65 17.07 11.96
C SER A 156 11.26 18.42 11.35
N GLY A 157 10.61 19.30 12.13
CA GLY A 157 10.16 20.64 11.69
C GLY A 157 8.85 20.64 10.90
N TYR A 158 8.11 19.52 10.89
CA TYR A 158 6.84 19.40 10.18
C TYR A 158 5.65 19.44 11.15
N MET A 159 4.52 19.93 10.63
CA MET A 159 3.23 19.88 11.31
C MET A 159 2.68 18.45 11.25
N THR A 160 1.98 18.06 12.30
CA THR A 160 1.32 16.74 12.42
C THR A 160 0.11 16.63 11.51
N GLU A 161 -0.61 17.73 11.39
CA GLU A 161 -1.71 17.91 10.46
C GLU A 161 -1.36 19.11 9.58
N PRO A 162 -1.34 18.95 8.24
CA PRO A 162 -1.18 20.06 7.33
C PRO A 162 -2.25 21.11 7.63
N THR A 163 -1.82 22.34 7.88
CA THR A 163 -2.78 23.43 8.13
C THR A 163 -3.36 23.85 6.79
N HIS A 164 -4.69 23.79 6.67
CA HIS A 164 -5.39 24.36 5.53
C HIS A 164 -5.49 25.87 5.73
N VAL A 165 -4.79 26.63 4.90
CA VAL A 165 -4.96 28.07 4.79
C VAL A 165 -6.10 28.31 3.83
N ILE A 166 -7.20 28.85 4.35
CA ILE A 166 -8.43 29.11 3.61
C ILE A 166 -8.69 30.62 3.61
N ASN A 167 -9.14 31.16 2.50
CA ASN A 167 -9.64 32.53 2.40
C ASN A 167 -8.61 33.59 2.82
N LEU A 168 -7.32 33.36 2.55
CA LEU A 168 -6.35 34.44 2.65
C LEU A 168 -6.65 35.43 1.51
N LYS A 169 -7.07 36.65 1.85
CA LYS A 169 -7.51 37.66 0.87
C LYS A 169 -6.51 38.81 0.80
N ASP A 170 -6.11 39.17 -0.41
CA ASP A 170 -5.45 40.46 -0.68
C ASP A 170 -6.39 41.35 -1.50
N PRO A 171 -6.63 42.61 -1.09
CA PRO A 171 -7.39 43.54 -1.90
C PRO A 171 -6.63 43.83 -3.20
N ILE A 172 -7.34 43.83 -4.33
CA ILE A 172 -6.76 44.21 -5.63
C ILE A 172 -6.34 45.68 -5.61
N GLN A 173 -7.05 46.52 -4.86
CA GLN A 173 -6.71 47.93 -4.72
C GLN A 173 -5.46 48.14 -3.85
N GLY A 174 -4.76 49.26 -4.06
CA GLY A 174 -3.68 49.70 -3.17
C GLY A 174 -4.15 49.78 -1.71
N GLN A 175 -3.34 49.28 -0.78
CA GLN A 175 -3.72 49.27 0.65
C GLN A 175 -3.42 50.60 1.34
N ASN A 176 -2.39 51.32 0.89
CA ASN A 176 -1.96 52.59 1.45
C ASN A 176 -1.85 53.69 0.40
N ALA A 177 -1.71 54.93 0.87
CA ALA A 177 -1.47 56.09 0.00
C ALA A 177 -0.18 55.90 -0.83
N GLY A 178 -0.33 55.90 -2.15
CA GLY A 178 0.77 55.70 -3.10
C GLY A 178 0.98 54.26 -3.55
N ASP A 179 0.25 53.29 -3.00
CA ASP A 179 0.27 51.90 -3.48
C ASP A 179 -0.54 51.77 -4.77
N LYS A 180 -0.01 51.02 -5.74
CA LYS A 180 -0.74 50.68 -6.97
C LYS A 180 -1.67 49.47 -6.75
N ASN A 181 -2.66 49.38 -7.62
CA ASN A 181 -3.49 48.18 -7.74
C ASN A 181 -2.64 46.98 -8.14
N VAL A 182 -3.11 45.78 -7.83
CA VAL A 182 -2.43 44.54 -8.21
C VAL A 182 -2.39 44.46 -9.74
N THR A 183 -1.19 44.32 -10.30
CA THR A 183 -0.96 44.24 -11.75
C THR A 183 -0.33 42.91 -12.16
N ALA A 184 0.42 42.27 -11.26
CA ALA A 184 1.04 40.98 -11.54
C ALA A 184 1.14 40.11 -10.27
N ILE A 185 1.10 38.79 -10.49
CA ILE A 185 1.35 37.76 -9.47
C ILE A 185 2.53 36.91 -9.95
N ASN A 186 3.66 37.04 -9.26
CA ASN A 186 4.84 36.23 -9.46
C ASN A 186 4.78 34.96 -8.59
N ILE A 187 4.96 33.81 -9.22
CA ILE A 187 4.83 32.49 -8.62
C ILE A 187 6.18 31.77 -8.73
N ASP A 188 6.91 31.74 -7.62
CA ASP A 188 8.19 31.05 -7.47
C ASP A 188 8.00 29.80 -6.60
N PHE A 189 7.39 28.77 -7.20
CA PHE A 189 7.19 27.47 -6.59
C PHE A 189 8.13 26.44 -7.18
N LYS A 190 8.80 25.69 -6.31
CA LYS A 190 9.71 24.61 -6.72
C LYS A 190 8.98 23.28 -6.80
N ASP A 191 8.18 22.97 -5.79
CA ASP A 191 7.51 21.68 -5.65
C ASP A 191 5.99 21.79 -5.84
N LYS A 192 5.41 22.94 -5.50
CA LYS A 192 3.98 23.22 -5.66
C LYS A 192 3.60 23.70 -7.07
N GLN A 193 2.36 23.44 -7.45
CA GLN A 193 1.71 23.95 -8.66
C GLN A 193 0.64 24.98 -8.30
N ALA A 194 0.66 26.13 -8.96
CA ALA A 194 -0.40 27.13 -8.84
C ALA A 194 -1.56 26.81 -9.78
N VAL A 195 -2.78 26.86 -9.26
CA VAL A 195 -4.03 26.69 -10.01
C VAL A 195 -4.78 28.01 -10.00
N ILE A 196 -4.87 28.65 -11.15
CA ILE A 196 -5.61 29.91 -11.30
C ILE A 196 -7.06 29.59 -11.63
N VAL A 197 -7.98 30.14 -10.82
CA VAL A 197 -9.42 30.01 -11.00
C VAL A 197 -10.01 31.40 -11.12
N TYR A 198 -10.58 31.72 -12.27
CA TYR A 198 -11.34 32.95 -12.41
C TYR A 198 -12.75 32.76 -11.85
N VAL A 199 -13.22 33.74 -11.07
CA VAL A 199 -14.52 33.72 -10.40
C VAL A 199 -15.31 34.97 -10.75
N GLY A 200 -16.58 34.79 -11.09
CA GLY A 200 -17.51 35.86 -11.41
C GLY A 200 -18.42 36.23 -10.23
N THR A 201 -19.61 36.72 -10.57
CA THR A 201 -20.62 37.18 -9.61
C THR A 201 -21.19 36.08 -8.71
N GLU A 202 -20.97 34.82 -9.04
CA GLU A 202 -21.35 33.65 -8.24
C GLU A 202 -20.56 33.52 -6.94
N SER A 203 -19.40 34.18 -6.82
CA SER A 203 -18.57 34.21 -5.61
C SER A 203 -18.38 35.66 -5.12
N PRO A 204 -19.42 36.29 -4.55
CA PRO A 204 -19.40 37.72 -4.20
C PRO A 204 -18.33 38.06 -3.16
N ASP A 205 -17.93 37.11 -2.32
CA ASP A 205 -16.93 37.30 -1.29
C ASP A 205 -15.49 37.33 -1.84
N LYS A 206 -15.29 36.90 -3.10
CA LYS A 206 -14.00 36.90 -3.81
C LYS A 206 -13.86 38.08 -4.78
N LEU A 207 -14.94 38.82 -5.04
CA LEU A 207 -14.90 40.01 -5.90
C LEU A 207 -14.06 41.11 -5.26
N GLY A 208 -13.14 41.71 -6.03
CA GLY A 208 -12.23 42.76 -5.54
C GLY A 208 -11.02 42.26 -4.73
N PHE A 209 -10.88 40.94 -4.55
CA PHE A 209 -9.78 40.32 -3.81
C PHE A 209 -9.10 39.23 -4.63
N VAL A 210 -7.79 39.08 -4.46
CA VAL A 210 -7.07 37.85 -4.79
C VAL A 210 -7.18 36.92 -3.58
N THR A 211 -7.75 35.74 -3.76
CA THR A 211 -7.96 34.77 -2.66
C THR A 211 -7.08 33.55 -2.85
N TYR A 212 -6.45 33.06 -1.79
CA TYR A 212 -5.57 31.89 -1.82
C TYR A 212 -6.10 30.78 -0.90
N ASP A 213 -6.18 29.57 -1.45
CA ASP A 213 -6.49 28.35 -0.70
C ASP A 213 -5.37 27.32 -0.93
N TYR A 214 -4.69 26.89 0.15
CA TYR A 214 -3.59 25.94 0.08
C TYR A 214 -3.28 25.28 1.42
N TYR A 215 -2.58 24.15 1.37
CA TYR A 215 -2.09 23.45 2.57
C TYR A 215 -0.61 23.77 2.84
N ILE A 216 -0.27 24.00 4.11
CA ILE A 216 1.11 24.13 4.60
C ILE A 216 1.49 22.97 5.52
N LYS A 217 2.71 22.47 5.34
CA LYS A 217 3.28 21.34 6.11
C LYS A 217 4.30 21.76 7.15
N TYR A 218 4.83 22.97 7.03
CA TYR A 218 5.76 23.58 7.98
C TYR A 218 5.55 25.09 7.97
N GLU A 219 5.99 25.73 9.05
CA GLU A 219 5.83 27.16 9.21
C GLU A 219 6.57 27.91 8.08
N ASN A 220 5.93 28.95 7.55
CA ASN A 220 6.47 29.77 6.47
C ASN A 220 6.79 29.00 5.17
N GLN A 221 6.15 27.85 4.91
CA GLN A 221 6.31 27.12 3.64
C GLN A 221 5.99 28.01 2.43
N VAL A 222 4.88 28.73 2.46
CA VAL A 222 4.52 29.71 1.43
C VAL A 222 4.66 31.10 2.03
N VAL A 223 5.58 31.88 1.49
CA VAL A 223 5.79 33.27 1.89
C VAL A 223 5.16 34.17 0.82
N LYS A 224 4.35 35.10 1.27
CA LYS A 224 3.66 36.06 0.42
C LYS A 224 4.16 37.46 0.71
N THR A 225 4.56 38.19 -0.34
CA THR A 225 4.98 39.59 -0.25
C THR A 225 4.25 40.42 -1.29
N ARG A 226 3.93 41.67 -0.96
CA ARG A 226 3.33 42.64 -1.89
C ARG A 226 4.23 43.87 -1.98
N THR A 227 4.59 44.24 -3.19
CA THR A 227 5.35 45.46 -3.48
C THR A 227 4.42 46.65 -3.67
N LYS A 228 4.95 47.87 -3.48
CA LYS A 228 4.20 49.13 -3.72
C LYS A 228 3.74 49.29 -5.16
N ASP A 229 4.44 48.66 -6.10
CA ASP A 229 4.10 48.68 -7.53
C ASP A 229 2.94 47.74 -7.89
N GLY A 230 2.37 47.02 -6.92
CA GLY A 230 1.23 46.13 -7.16
C GLY A 230 1.62 44.73 -7.61
N VAL A 231 2.88 44.33 -7.44
CA VAL A 231 3.31 42.96 -7.72
C VAL A 231 3.21 42.13 -6.43
N ILE A 232 2.43 41.05 -6.48
CA ILE A 232 2.38 40.03 -5.41
C ILE A 232 3.36 38.93 -5.77
N THR A 233 4.22 38.52 -4.84
CA THR A 233 5.11 37.37 -5.01
C THR A 233 4.76 36.28 -4.01
N LEU A 234 4.52 35.08 -4.52
CA LEU A 234 4.35 33.85 -3.77
C LEU A 234 5.62 33.00 -3.96
N SER A 235 6.37 32.79 -2.88
CA SER A 235 7.60 31.99 -2.91
C SER A 235 7.52 30.81 -1.96
N GLU A 236 8.07 29.68 -2.37
CA GLU A 236 8.18 28.47 -1.54
C GLU A 236 9.53 28.43 -0.78
N SER A 237 9.46 28.41 0.55
CA SER A 237 10.63 28.20 1.41
C SER A 237 11.09 26.75 1.32
N PRO A 238 12.41 26.47 1.37
CA PRO A 238 12.92 25.10 1.33
C PRO A 238 12.39 24.27 2.51
N ALA A 239 12.14 22.99 2.25
CA ALA A 239 11.72 22.07 3.29
C ALA A 239 12.77 21.97 4.42
N PRO A 240 12.34 21.77 5.69
CA PRO A 240 13.25 21.51 6.80
C PRO A 240 14.24 20.39 6.46
N LYS A 241 15.53 20.61 6.75
CA LYS A 241 16.56 19.59 6.50
C LYS A 241 16.22 18.33 7.31
N ARG A 242 16.04 17.23 6.60
CA ARG A 242 15.88 15.91 7.23
C ARG A 242 17.28 15.40 7.56
N ASP A 243 17.65 15.42 8.84
CA ASP A 243 18.83 14.67 9.26
C ASP A 243 18.64 13.20 8.89
N ASP A 244 19.61 12.65 8.17
CA ASP A 244 19.41 11.48 7.33
C ASP A 244 19.57 10.17 8.14
N THR A 245 18.85 10.06 9.27
CA THR A 245 18.91 8.87 10.13
C THR A 245 18.18 7.69 9.51
N THR A 246 18.61 6.46 9.81
CA THR A 246 17.98 5.22 9.31
C THR A 246 16.49 5.17 9.64
N LEU A 247 16.10 5.69 10.81
CA LEU A 247 14.70 5.78 11.23
C LEU A 247 13.91 6.76 10.34
N LYS A 248 14.45 7.94 10.03
CA LYS A 248 13.83 8.94 9.14
C LYS A 248 13.67 8.44 7.70
N LYS A 249 14.58 7.58 7.23
CA LYS A 249 14.45 6.90 5.93
C LYS A 249 13.33 5.86 5.91
N LEU A 250 13.15 5.10 7.00
CA LEU A 250 12.06 4.13 7.12
C LEU A 250 10.67 4.80 7.11
N PHE A 251 10.57 6.00 7.70
CA PHE A 251 9.33 6.77 7.77
C PHE A 251 9.19 7.85 6.69
N PHE A 252 9.94 7.76 5.58
CA PHE A 252 9.94 8.81 4.55
C PHE A 252 8.55 9.11 3.98
N PHE A 253 7.68 8.08 3.93
CA PHE A 253 6.33 8.17 3.40
C PHE A 253 5.43 9.10 4.22
N MET A 254 5.72 9.31 5.51
CA MET A 254 4.97 10.24 6.36
C MET A 254 5.15 11.69 5.95
N PHE A 255 6.24 11.99 5.24
CA PHE A 255 6.56 13.32 4.76
C PHE A 255 6.32 13.48 3.26
N LYS A 256 5.58 12.56 2.64
CA LYS A 256 5.25 12.59 1.22
C LYS A 256 3.95 13.34 1.01
N ASP A 257 3.96 14.21 0.02
CA ASP A 257 2.84 15.09 -0.31
C ASP A 257 1.64 14.31 -0.85
N PHE A 258 0.47 14.61 -0.29
CA PHE A 258 -0.80 14.29 -0.94
C PHE A 258 -1.03 15.23 -2.12
N ASP A 259 -1.81 14.81 -3.13
CA ASP A 259 -1.97 15.60 -4.35
C ASP A 259 -2.63 16.97 -4.10
N VAL A 260 -3.51 17.07 -3.10
CA VAL A 260 -4.10 18.35 -2.67
C VAL A 260 -3.08 19.28 -2.02
N GLU A 261 -2.02 18.74 -1.42
CA GLU A 261 -0.97 19.54 -0.78
C GLU A 261 0.06 20.07 -1.77
N LYS A 262 0.09 19.52 -2.99
CA LYS A 262 0.95 20.01 -4.08
C LYS A 262 0.38 21.22 -4.79
N GLN A 263 -0.87 21.60 -4.50
CA GLN A 263 -1.55 22.67 -5.21
C GLN A 263 -1.73 23.92 -4.34
N VAL A 264 -1.65 25.08 -4.98
CA VAL A 264 -2.04 26.38 -4.42
C VAL A 264 -3.11 26.95 -5.34
N ILE A 265 -4.34 27.07 -4.84
CA ILE A 265 -5.45 27.57 -5.63
C ILE A 265 -5.52 29.08 -5.42
N ILE A 266 -5.43 29.83 -6.52
CA ILE A 266 -5.50 31.29 -6.55
C ILE A 266 -6.78 31.67 -7.28
N TYR A 267 -7.71 32.28 -6.55
CA TYR A 267 -8.94 32.81 -7.13
C TYR A 267 -8.75 34.27 -7.51
N LEU A 268 -9.10 34.57 -8.76
CA LEU A 268 -9.06 35.91 -9.33
C LEU A 268 -10.43 36.31 -9.85
N PRO A 269 -10.87 37.56 -9.68
CA PRO A 269 -12.10 38.04 -10.32
C PRO A 269 -12.02 37.95 -11.85
N GLU A 270 -13.13 37.59 -12.53
CA GLU A 270 -13.16 37.41 -14.00
C GLU A 270 -12.75 38.69 -14.77
N ASP A 271 -12.99 39.88 -14.22
CA ASP A 271 -12.59 41.17 -14.82
C ASP A 271 -11.07 41.40 -14.82
N THR A 272 -10.31 40.55 -14.12
CA THR A 272 -8.84 40.56 -14.11
C THR A 272 -8.21 39.61 -15.12
N ARG A 273 -9.03 38.92 -15.92
CA ARG A 273 -8.58 37.93 -16.91
C ARG A 273 -7.97 38.58 -18.15
N GLU A 274 -8.63 39.60 -18.71
CA GLU A 274 -8.23 40.30 -19.93
C GLU A 274 -8.63 41.78 -19.87
N GLY A 275 -7.91 42.64 -20.61
CA GLY A 275 -8.22 44.07 -20.72
C GLY A 275 -7.45 44.98 -19.76
N THR A 276 -8.01 46.14 -19.44
CA THR A 276 -7.31 47.21 -18.69
C THR A 276 -7.04 46.87 -17.22
N ASN A 277 -7.78 45.91 -16.66
CA ASN A 277 -7.65 45.44 -15.28
C ASN A 277 -6.94 44.08 -15.18
N ALA A 278 -6.32 43.62 -16.27
CA ALA A 278 -5.70 42.31 -16.33
C ALA A 278 -4.57 42.17 -15.30
N ILE A 279 -4.56 41.05 -14.58
CA ILE A 279 -3.47 40.67 -13.68
C ILE A 279 -2.60 39.63 -14.39
N GLU A 280 -1.34 40.00 -14.63
CA GLU A 280 -0.38 39.10 -15.28
C GLU A 280 0.08 38.01 -14.29
N ILE A 281 -0.01 36.73 -14.70
CA ILE A 281 0.53 35.62 -13.92
C ILE A 281 1.91 35.27 -14.47
N ILE A 282 2.95 35.39 -13.64
CA ILE A 282 4.34 35.14 -14.01
C ILE A 282 4.82 33.92 -13.21
N GLY A 283 5.12 32.81 -13.89
CA GLY A 283 5.67 31.61 -13.24
C GLY A 283 5.64 30.39 -14.17
N GLU A 284 6.51 29.41 -13.89
CA GLU A 284 6.64 28.21 -14.73
C GLU A 284 5.63 27.11 -14.34
N ASN A 285 5.29 26.99 -13.06
CA ASN A 285 4.43 25.93 -12.51
C ASN A 285 2.97 26.39 -12.34
N VAL A 286 2.36 26.88 -13.42
CA VAL A 286 1.00 27.46 -13.39
C VAL A 286 0.06 26.67 -14.30
N ILE A 287 -1.13 26.35 -13.78
CA ILE A 287 -2.24 25.82 -14.56
C ILE A 287 -3.49 26.67 -14.37
N TYR A 288 -4.29 26.77 -15.42
CA TYR A 288 -5.59 27.46 -15.38
C TYR A 288 -6.70 26.42 -15.28
N ALA A 289 -7.61 26.60 -14.32
CA ALA A 289 -8.80 25.77 -14.25
C ALA A 289 -9.67 26.01 -15.49
N LYS A 290 -10.22 24.94 -16.06
CA LYS A 290 -11.20 25.08 -17.13
C LYS A 290 -12.41 25.81 -16.57
N PRO A 291 -12.97 26.80 -17.29
CA PRO A 291 -14.23 27.41 -16.88
C PRO A 291 -15.27 26.29 -16.77
N THR A 292 -15.81 26.09 -15.58
CA THR A 292 -16.99 25.27 -15.40
C THR A 292 -18.09 25.94 -16.21
N ALA A 293 -18.42 25.37 -17.37
CA ALA A 293 -19.66 25.71 -18.05
C ALA A 293 -20.76 25.58 -17.00
N SER A 294 -21.47 26.68 -16.74
CA SER A 294 -22.67 26.65 -15.92
C SER A 294 -23.51 25.47 -16.38
N THR A 295 -23.80 24.54 -15.48
CA THR A 295 -24.77 23.47 -15.71
C THR A 295 -26.16 24.12 -15.77
N GLY A 296 -26.43 24.79 -16.89
CA GLY A 296 -27.75 25.13 -17.35
C GLY A 296 -28.16 24.04 -18.32
N GLU A 297 -28.63 22.92 -17.78
CA GLU A 297 -29.59 22.00 -18.40
C GLU A 297 -29.98 20.99 -17.32
N GLN A 298 -30.97 21.42 -16.53
CA GLN A 298 -32.00 20.50 -16.06
C GLN A 298 -32.87 20.18 -17.27
N GLU A 299 -32.92 18.91 -17.66
CA GLU A 299 -34.12 18.22 -18.16
C GLU A 299 -33.93 16.69 -18.03
#